data_AF-A0AB73R597-F1
#
_entry.id   AF-A0AB73R597-F1
#
_cell.length_a   1.000
_cell.length_b   1.000
_cell.length_c   1.000
_cell.angle_alpha   90.00
_cell.angle_beta   90.00
_cell.angle_gamma   90.00
#
_symmetry.space_group_name_H-M   'P 1'
#
loop_
_entity.id
_entity.type
_entity.pdbx_description
1 polymer ?
#
loop_
_entity_poly.entity_id
_entity_poly.type
_entity_poly.pdbx_seq_one_letter_code
_entity_poly.pdbx_strand_id
1 'polypeptide(L)'
;MTEIKTECPDATWLRTTLAEMASDHFPVYDLPCLSVDPNSSAQLTALDDRRVAREMRQAAADVETRRIDAARVVEGLRTEAERLRGLIADGKTALRAGETVSPDAGVAAFLLPDIEAELVAAEAAEADVARERDALLQDADRRDAAAAIGLFNLAHAVRVQRIEQLLKLAMDEATLLAESDAGRSLYRTVINPDRRLNQLFSTQGAIEILRRNRGMEA
;
A
#
# COMPACT_ATOMS: atom_id res chain seq x y z
N MET A 1 17.93 54.22 -20.47
CA MET A 1 17.91 54.71 -19.08
C MET A 1 17.19 53.69 -18.24
N THR A 2 17.92 52.91 -17.45
CA THR A 2 17.41 51.91 -16.52
C THR A 2 17.33 52.54 -15.14
N GLU A 3 16.12 52.75 -14.62
CA GLU A 3 15.91 53.18 -13.24
C GLU A 3 16.28 52.03 -12.31
N ILE A 4 17.41 52.18 -11.62
CA ILE A 4 17.73 51.36 -10.46
C ILE A 4 16.80 51.85 -9.35
N LYS A 5 15.77 51.06 -9.03
CA LYS A 5 14.97 51.26 -7.81
C LYS A 5 15.91 51.08 -6.62
N THR A 6 16.41 52.19 -6.09
CA THR A 6 17.06 52.23 -4.78
C THR A 6 16.03 51.78 -3.76
N GLU A 7 16.12 50.52 -3.32
CA GLU A 7 15.40 50.07 -2.14
C GLU A 7 15.74 51.03 -0.99
N CYS A 8 14.70 51.61 -0.37
CA CYS A 8 14.87 52.49 0.78
C CYS A 8 15.63 51.71 1.87
N PRO A 9 16.71 52.26 2.46
CA PRO A 9 17.48 51.59 3.52
C PRO A 9 16.59 51.08 4.67
N ASP A 10 15.49 51.79 4.93
CA ASP A 10 14.49 51.43 5.93
C ASP A 10 13.71 50.16 5.58
N ALA A 11 13.56 49.80 4.30
CA ALA A 11 12.84 48.59 3.89
C ALA A 11 13.65 47.32 4.19
N THR A 12 14.98 47.38 4.03
CA THR A 12 15.86 46.26 4.37
C THR A 12 15.96 46.12 5.87
N TRP A 13 16.15 47.21 6.61
CA TRP A 13 16.11 47.21 8.07
C TRP A 13 14.78 46.67 8.61
N LEU A 14 13.63 47.14 8.09
CA LEU A 14 12.31 46.68 8.51
C LEU A 14 12.12 45.18 8.23
N ARG A 15 12.56 44.67 7.08
CA ARG A 15 12.50 43.24 6.76
C ARG A 15 13.38 42.41 7.68
N THR A 16 14.60 42.86 7.96
CA THR A 16 15.54 42.15 8.86
C THR A 16 15.04 42.17 10.30
N THR A 17 14.56 43.32 10.79
CA THR A 17 14.00 43.45 12.14
C THR A 17 12.69 42.67 12.29
N LEU A 18 11.80 42.66 11.28
CA LEU A 18 10.61 41.80 11.30
C LEU A 18 10.98 40.30 11.27
N ALA A 19 12.03 39.93 10.54
CA ALA A 19 12.52 38.55 10.50
C ALA A 19 13.19 38.11 11.81
N GLU A 20 13.97 38.98 12.46
CA GLU A 20 14.57 38.76 13.79
C GLU A 20 13.49 38.71 14.88
N MET A 21 12.51 39.62 14.85
CA MET A 21 11.37 39.60 15.79
C MET A 21 10.52 38.35 15.59
N ALA A 22 10.31 37.91 14.35
CA ALA A 22 9.61 36.65 14.06
C ALA A 22 10.44 35.41 14.46
N SER A 23 11.79 35.45 14.40
CA SER A 23 12.61 34.30 14.82
C SER A 23 12.69 34.15 16.33
N ASP A 24 12.58 35.25 17.08
CA ASP A 24 12.68 35.24 18.53
C ASP A 24 11.34 34.96 19.25
N HIS A 25 10.21 35.03 18.55
CA HIS A 25 8.88 34.96 19.18
C HIS A 25 8.07 33.70 18.85
N PHE A 26 8.48 32.88 17.89
CA PHE A 26 7.82 31.60 17.65
C PHE A 26 8.51 30.48 18.45
N PRO A 27 7.87 29.92 19.49
CA PRO A 27 8.37 28.73 20.15
C PRO A 27 8.57 27.61 19.13
N VAL A 28 9.63 26.83 19.28
CA VAL A 28 9.74 25.54 18.58
C VAL A 28 8.67 24.63 19.17
N TYR A 29 7.53 24.56 18.50
CA TYR A 29 6.43 23.71 18.92
C TYR A 29 6.72 22.26 18.57
N ASP A 30 6.52 21.37 19.55
CA ASP A 30 6.63 19.92 19.34
C ASP A 30 5.39 19.43 18.58
N LEU A 31 5.46 19.52 17.25
CA LEU A 31 4.36 19.21 16.35
C LEU A 31 4.33 17.71 16.00
N PRO A 32 3.14 17.09 15.91
CA PRO A 32 2.96 15.73 15.44
C PRO A 32 3.69 15.52 14.12
N CYS A 33 4.61 14.57 14.12
CA CYS A 33 5.39 14.20 12.96
C CYS A 33 5.25 12.69 12.69
N LEU A 34 5.46 12.30 11.43
CA LEU A 34 5.49 10.90 11.06
C LEU A 34 6.81 10.30 11.55
N SER A 35 6.79 9.77 12.76
CA SER A 35 7.84 8.92 13.31
C SER A 35 7.32 7.49 13.47
N VAL A 36 8.25 6.53 13.49
CA VAL A 36 7.91 5.17 13.90
C VAL A 36 7.57 5.23 15.38
N ASP A 37 6.31 4.96 15.70
CA ASP A 37 5.80 4.89 17.07
C ASP A 37 5.62 3.41 17.43
N PRO A 38 6.49 2.84 18.28
CA PRO A 38 6.40 1.44 18.68
C PRO A 38 5.15 1.12 19.50
N ASN A 39 4.41 2.13 19.97
CA ASN A 39 3.14 1.96 20.69
C ASN A 39 1.91 2.17 19.79
N SER A 40 2.09 2.57 18.53
CA SER A 40 0.97 2.76 17.61
C SER A 40 0.47 1.41 17.11
N SER A 41 -0.68 0.97 17.63
CA SER A 41 -1.34 -0.27 17.20
C SER A 41 -1.55 -0.31 15.68
N ALA A 42 -1.94 0.81 15.06
CA ALA A 42 -2.13 0.91 13.62
C ALA A 42 -0.82 0.73 12.82
N GLN A 43 0.32 1.27 13.31
CA GLN A 43 1.62 1.04 12.68
C GLN A 43 2.04 -0.42 12.82
N LEU A 44 1.90 -0.99 14.02
CA LEU A 44 2.27 -2.37 14.30
C LEU A 44 1.47 -3.34 13.42
N THR A 45 0.15 -3.16 13.33
CA THR A 45 -0.71 -3.99 12.45
C THR A 45 -0.29 -3.86 11.00
N ALA A 46 -0.07 -2.65 10.47
CA ALA A 46 0.31 -2.50 9.07
C ALA A 46 1.71 -3.06 8.76
N LEU A 47 2.65 -2.97 9.72
CA LEU A 47 3.97 -3.58 9.57
C LEU A 47 3.90 -5.11 9.63
N ASP A 48 3.03 -5.66 10.48
CA ASP A 48 2.75 -7.08 10.55
C ASP A 48 2.11 -7.60 9.26
N ASP A 49 1.08 -6.92 8.75
CA ASP A 49 0.45 -7.26 7.47
C ASP A 49 1.46 -7.30 6.32
N ARG A 50 2.41 -6.35 6.27
CA ARG A 50 3.50 -6.35 5.27
C ARG A 50 4.54 -7.44 5.50
N ARG A 51 4.74 -7.88 6.75
CA ARG A 51 5.61 -9.02 7.06
C ARG A 51 4.94 -10.31 6.58
N VAL A 52 3.69 -10.53 6.96
CA VAL A 52 2.92 -11.71 6.56
C VAL A 52 2.77 -11.78 5.04
N ALA A 53 2.51 -10.65 4.36
CA ALA A 53 2.46 -10.61 2.89
C ALA A 53 3.78 -11.02 2.23
N ARG A 54 4.94 -10.69 2.83
CA ARG A 54 6.25 -11.14 2.35
C ARG A 54 6.46 -12.63 2.57
N GLU A 55 6.11 -13.13 3.74
CA GLU A 55 6.17 -14.57 4.06
C GLU A 55 5.27 -15.39 3.11
N MET A 56 4.07 -14.89 2.81
CA MET A 56 3.17 -15.53 1.85
C MET A 56 3.71 -15.56 0.43
N ARG A 57 4.39 -14.49 -0.03
CA ARG A 57 5.06 -14.50 -1.34
C ARG A 57 6.23 -15.45 -1.39
N GLN A 58 6.97 -15.59 -0.29
CA GLN A 58 8.03 -16.58 -0.18
C GLN A 58 7.45 -18.00 -0.25
N ALA A 59 6.39 -18.28 0.51
CA ALA A 59 5.69 -19.56 0.43
C ALA A 59 5.14 -19.83 -0.98
N ALA A 60 4.60 -18.81 -1.67
CA ALA A 60 4.13 -18.94 -3.05
C ALA A 60 5.28 -19.27 -4.03
N ALA A 61 6.50 -18.77 -3.80
CA ALA A 61 7.68 -19.14 -4.59
C ALA A 61 8.09 -20.61 -4.35
N ASP A 62 7.98 -21.09 -3.12
CA ASP A 62 8.21 -22.50 -2.80
C ASP A 62 7.14 -23.40 -3.46
N VAL A 63 5.87 -22.96 -3.48
CA VAL A 63 4.77 -23.64 -4.19
C VAL A 63 5.01 -23.63 -5.71
N GLU A 64 5.51 -22.53 -6.27
CA GLU A 64 5.83 -22.45 -7.69
C GLU A 64 6.92 -23.47 -8.10
N THR A 65 7.90 -23.68 -7.24
CA THR A 65 8.91 -24.73 -7.46
C THR A 65 8.24 -26.11 -7.52
N ARG A 66 7.34 -26.43 -6.59
CA ARG A 66 6.55 -27.67 -6.62
C ARG A 66 5.66 -27.76 -7.86
N ARG A 67 5.08 -26.65 -8.32
CA ARG A 67 4.25 -26.59 -9.52
C ARG A 67 5.05 -26.92 -10.78
N ILE A 68 6.27 -26.39 -10.89
CA ILE A 68 7.17 -26.69 -12.02
C ILE A 68 7.49 -28.18 -12.06
N ASP A 69 7.75 -28.81 -10.91
CA ASP A 69 8.01 -30.24 -10.84
C ASP A 69 6.75 -31.06 -11.20
N ALA A 70 5.57 -30.67 -10.72
CA ALA A 70 4.31 -31.29 -11.10
C ALA A 70 4.03 -31.17 -12.61
N ALA A 71 4.26 -30.00 -13.20
CA ALA A 71 4.12 -29.78 -14.64
C ALA A 71 5.07 -30.66 -15.46
N ARG A 72 6.30 -30.90 -14.98
CA ARG A 72 7.24 -31.84 -15.62
C ARG A 72 6.72 -33.27 -15.62
N VAL A 73 6.08 -33.70 -14.53
CA VAL A 73 5.45 -35.04 -14.43
C VAL A 73 4.31 -35.15 -15.43
N VAL A 74 3.43 -34.14 -15.50
CA VAL A 74 2.32 -34.09 -16.46
C VAL A 74 2.84 -34.18 -17.90
N GLU A 75 3.84 -33.38 -18.26
CA GLU A 75 4.42 -33.43 -19.62
C GLU A 75 5.12 -34.76 -19.93
N GLY A 76 5.76 -35.38 -18.93
CA GLY A 76 6.32 -36.74 -19.07
C GLY A 76 5.24 -37.78 -19.38
N LEU A 77 4.14 -37.76 -18.63
CA LEU A 77 3.00 -38.67 -18.83
C LEU A 77 2.29 -38.42 -20.17
N ARG A 78 2.14 -37.15 -20.60
CA ARG A 78 1.60 -36.82 -21.93
C ARG A 78 2.46 -37.38 -23.05
N THR A 79 3.78 -37.21 -22.93
CA THR A 79 4.73 -37.71 -23.92
C THR A 79 4.69 -39.23 -24.02
N GLU A 80 4.63 -39.93 -22.89
CA GLU A 80 4.54 -41.39 -22.88
C GLU A 80 3.19 -41.87 -23.41
N ALA A 81 2.07 -41.24 -23.03
CA ALA A 81 0.75 -41.56 -23.59
C ALA A 81 0.73 -41.44 -25.12
N GLU A 82 1.32 -40.36 -25.66
CA GLU A 82 1.39 -40.15 -27.10
C GLU A 82 2.26 -41.20 -27.80
N ARG A 83 3.39 -41.54 -27.20
CA ARG A 83 4.26 -42.63 -27.68
C ARG A 83 3.52 -43.97 -27.73
N LEU A 84 2.78 -44.32 -26.69
CA LEU A 84 1.98 -45.55 -26.64
C LEU A 84 0.88 -45.55 -27.69
N ARG A 85 0.19 -44.42 -27.90
CA ARG A 85 -0.80 -44.27 -28.99
C ARG A 85 -0.17 -44.49 -30.37
N GLY A 86 1.03 -43.98 -30.60
CA GLY A 86 1.81 -44.23 -31.81
C GLY A 86 2.07 -45.73 -32.05
N LEU A 87 2.60 -46.43 -31.04
CA LEU A 87 2.86 -47.88 -31.12
C LEU A 87 1.58 -48.69 -31.41
N ILE A 88 0.46 -48.31 -30.80
CA ILE A 88 -0.84 -48.93 -31.06
C ILE A 88 -1.30 -48.67 -32.50
N ALA A 89 -1.12 -47.46 -33.01
CA ALA A 89 -1.48 -47.10 -34.38
C ALA A 89 -0.66 -47.88 -35.41
N ASP A 90 0.65 -48.01 -35.19
CA ASP A 90 1.55 -48.79 -36.05
C ASP A 90 1.17 -50.28 -36.02
N GLY A 91 0.93 -50.85 -34.84
CA GLY A 91 0.49 -52.23 -34.70
C GLY A 91 -0.85 -52.52 -35.39
N LYS A 92 -1.82 -51.60 -35.29
CA LYS A 92 -3.10 -51.69 -36.02
C LYS A 92 -2.90 -51.62 -37.53
N THR A 93 -1.91 -50.85 -38.01
CA THR A 93 -1.60 -50.73 -39.43
C THR A 93 -0.98 -52.03 -39.97
N ALA A 94 0.01 -52.59 -39.26
CA ALA A 94 0.60 -53.88 -39.59
C ALA A 94 -0.46 -55.00 -39.63
N LEU A 95 -1.35 -55.04 -38.62
CA LEU A 95 -2.45 -56.03 -38.57
C LEU A 95 -3.35 -55.96 -39.82
N ARG A 96 -3.71 -54.75 -40.26
CA ARG A 96 -4.54 -54.54 -41.46
C ARG A 96 -3.83 -54.92 -42.75
N ALA A 97 -2.50 -54.76 -42.79
CA ALA A 97 -1.67 -55.17 -43.92
C ALA A 97 -1.41 -56.69 -43.96
N GLY A 98 -1.80 -57.45 -42.92
CA GLY A 98 -1.49 -58.88 -42.78
C GLY A 98 -0.03 -59.14 -42.38
N GLU A 99 0.67 -58.12 -41.89
CA GLU A 99 2.04 -58.20 -41.41
C GLU A 99 2.11 -58.63 -39.94
N THR A 100 3.28 -59.08 -39.50
CA THR A 100 3.50 -59.41 -38.09
C THR A 100 3.49 -58.16 -37.23
N VAL A 101 2.62 -58.13 -36.22
CA VAL A 101 2.51 -57.02 -35.26
C VAL A 101 3.65 -57.09 -34.24
N SER A 102 4.28 -55.95 -33.94
CA SER A 102 5.31 -55.85 -32.90
C SER A 102 4.74 -56.19 -31.51
N PRO A 103 5.45 -56.94 -30.66
CA PRO A 103 5.07 -57.16 -29.26
C PRO A 103 4.81 -55.86 -28.49
N ASP A 104 5.59 -54.80 -28.79
CA ASP A 104 5.49 -53.51 -28.11
C ASP A 104 4.13 -52.83 -28.34
N ALA A 105 3.49 -53.06 -29.50
CA ALA A 105 2.15 -52.55 -29.77
C ALA A 105 1.07 -53.22 -28.90
N GLY A 106 1.27 -54.50 -28.56
CA GLY A 106 0.40 -55.23 -27.64
C GLY A 106 0.55 -54.76 -26.21
N VAL A 107 1.79 -54.55 -25.75
CA VAL A 107 2.08 -54.00 -24.41
C VAL A 107 1.56 -52.56 -24.30
N ALA A 108 1.73 -51.74 -25.34
CA ALA A 108 1.24 -50.37 -25.35
C ALA A 108 -0.28 -50.29 -25.20
N ALA A 109 -1.03 -51.17 -25.87
CA ALA A 109 -2.49 -51.24 -25.74
C ALA A 109 -2.95 -51.59 -24.31
N PHE A 110 -2.13 -52.35 -23.58
CA PHE A 110 -2.41 -52.71 -22.19
C PHE A 110 -2.05 -51.59 -21.20
N LEU A 111 -0.93 -50.89 -21.40
CA LEU A 111 -0.44 -49.85 -20.48
C LEU A 111 -1.13 -48.49 -20.66
N LEU A 112 -1.60 -48.16 -21.88
CA LEU A 112 -2.15 -46.83 -22.18
C LEU A 112 -3.28 -46.40 -21.22
N PRO A 113 -4.27 -47.24 -20.86
CA PRO A 113 -5.32 -46.83 -19.93
C PRO A 113 -4.79 -46.42 -18.54
N ASP A 114 -3.77 -47.11 -18.03
CA ASP A 114 -3.16 -46.81 -16.73
C ASP A 114 -2.40 -45.47 -16.80
N ILE A 115 -1.61 -45.25 -17.87
CA ILE A 115 -0.90 -43.98 -18.10
C ILE A 115 -1.88 -42.81 -18.27
N GLU A 116 -3.00 -43.02 -18.97
CA GLU A 116 -4.03 -41.99 -19.12
C GLU A 116 -4.73 -41.67 -17.79
N ALA A 117 -4.96 -42.67 -16.94
CA ALA A 117 -5.49 -42.45 -15.60
C ALA A 117 -4.50 -41.69 -14.69
N GLU A 118 -3.21 -42.06 -14.73
CA GLU A 118 -2.14 -41.35 -14.03
C GLU A 118 -2.01 -39.90 -14.50
N LEU A 119 -2.12 -39.66 -15.81
CA LEU A 119 -2.08 -38.32 -16.40
C LEU A 119 -3.21 -37.44 -15.85
N VAL A 120 -4.44 -37.94 -15.82
CA VAL A 120 -5.58 -37.19 -15.27
C VAL A 120 -5.37 -36.85 -13.79
N ALA A 121 -4.84 -37.80 -13.00
CA ALA A 121 -4.53 -37.55 -11.60
C ALA A 121 -3.41 -36.51 -11.43
N ALA A 122 -2.37 -36.57 -12.28
CA ALA A 122 -1.27 -35.62 -12.26
C ALA A 122 -1.71 -34.20 -12.67
N GLU A 123 -2.56 -34.07 -13.70
CA GLU A 123 -3.14 -32.79 -14.13
C GLU A 123 -4.02 -32.16 -13.03
N ALA A 124 -4.82 -32.97 -12.35
CA ALA A 124 -5.61 -32.51 -11.21
C ALA A 124 -4.71 -32.00 -10.07
N ALA A 125 -3.64 -32.74 -9.73
CA ALA A 125 -2.67 -32.35 -8.72
C ALA A 125 -1.91 -31.07 -9.10
N GLU A 126 -1.48 -30.91 -10.35
CA GLU A 126 -0.84 -29.68 -10.84
C GLU A 126 -1.79 -28.48 -10.69
N ALA A 127 -3.07 -28.66 -11.05
CA ALA A 127 -4.09 -27.62 -10.91
C ALA A 127 -4.38 -27.26 -9.44
N ASP A 128 -4.35 -28.23 -8.51
CA ASP A 128 -4.45 -27.97 -7.07
C ASP A 128 -3.28 -27.11 -6.58
N VAL A 129 -2.04 -27.46 -6.96
CA VAL A 129 -0.84 -26.69 -6.59
C VAL A 129 -0.88 -25.27 -7.18
N ALA A 130 -1.34 -25.12 -8.42
CA ALA A 130 -1.52 -23.80 -9.04
C ALA A 130 -2.54 -22.94 -8.28
N ARG A 131 -3.67 -23.54 -7.85
CA ARG A 131 -4.68 -22.86 -7.02
C ARG A 131 -4.15 -22.48 -5.64
N GLU A 132 -3.34 -23.33 -5.00
CA GLU A 132 -2.68 -23.02 -3.72
C GLU A 132 -1.79 -21.77 -3.85
N ARG A 133 -0.96 -21.72 -4.90
CA ARG A 133 -0.11 -20.55 -5.19
C ARG A 133 -0.94 -19.28 -5.40
N ASP A 134 -1.98 -19.35 -6.22
CA ASP A 134 -2.80 -18.18 -6.55
C ASP A 134 -3.54 -17.65 -5.32
N ALA A 135 -4.02 -18.55 -4.45
CA ALA A 135 -4.62 -18.16 -3.18
C ALA A 135 -3.62 -17.42 -2.26
N LEU A 136 -2.38 -17.93 -2.14
CA LEU A 136 -1.33 -17.27 -1.36
C LEU A 136 -1.00 -15.87 -1.89
N LEU A 137 -0.88 -15.72 -3.21
CA LEU A 137 -0.61 -14.42 -3.83
C LEU A 137 -1.78 -13.45 -3.63
N GLN A 138 -3.01 -13.92 -3.79
CA GLN A 138 -4.19 -13.10 -3.57
C GLN A 138 -4.30 -12.63 -2.11
N ASP A 139 -4.01 -13.49 -1.15
CA ASP A 139 -4.00 -13.14 0.27
C ASP A 139 -2.85 -12.20 0.65
N ALA A 140 -1.68 -12.35 0.02
CA ALA A 140 -0.57 -11.42 0.18
C ALA A 140 -0.94 -10.02 -0.32
N ASP A 141 -1.55 -9.93 -1.50
CA ASP A 141 -1.97 -8.65 -2.09
C ASP A 141 -3.07 -7.97 -1.28
N ARG A 142 -4.03 -8.73 -0.75
CA ARG A 142 -5.05 -8.21 0.18
C ARG A 142 -4.42 -7.60 1.43
N ARG A 143 -3.44 -8.27 2.04
CA ARG A 143 -2.74 -7.77 3.23
C ARG A 143 -1.90 -6.53 2.93
N ASP A 144 -1.18 -6.50 1.81
CA ASP A 144 -0.42 -5.31 1.43
C ASP A 144 -1.33 -4.11 1.14
N ALA A 145 -2.48 -4.33 0.50
CA ALA A 145 -3.48 -3.28 0.31
C ALA A 145 -4.02 -2.77 1.66
N ALA A 146 -4.35 -3.67 2.59
CA ALA A 146 -4.80 -3.30 3.94
C ALA A 146 -3.73 -2.47 4.68
N ALA A 147 -2.47 -2.90 4.63
CA ALA A 147 -1.34 -2.18 5.23
C ALA A 147 -1.14 -0.79 4.60
N ALA A 148 -1.21 -0.69 3.27
CA ALA A 148 -1.08 0.57 2.56
C ALA A 148 -2.17 1.57 2.95
N ILE A 149 -3.42 1.10 3.03
CA ILE A 149 -4.56 1.90 3.50
C ILE A 149 -4.36 2.33 4.96
N GLY A 150 -3.95 1.41 5.84
CA GLY A 150 -3.70 1.70 7.25
C GLY A 150 -2.63 2.78 7.45
N LEU A 151 -1.48 2.63 6.77
CA LEU A 151 -0.40 3.62 6.82
C LEU A 151 -0.79 4.96 6.21
N PHE A 152 -1.56 4.96 5.12
CA PHE A 152 -2.09 6.18 4.52
C PHE A 152 -3.00 6.94 5.49
N ASN A 153 -3.95 6.24 6.11
CA ASN A 153 -4.88 6.83 7.08
C ASN A 153 -4.15 7.40 8.29
N LEU A 154 -3.14 6.69 8.78
CA LEU A 154 -2.29 7.18 9.86
C LEU A 154 -1.53 8.45 9.46
N ALA A 155 -0.87 8.44 8.29
CA ALA A 155 -0.15 9.61 7.79
C ALA A 155 -1.08 10.81 7.56
N HIS A 156 -2.30 10.57 7.11
CA HIS A 156 -3.32 11.60 7.02
C HIS A 156 -3.73 12.12 8.40
N ALA A 157 -3.98 11.24 9.38
CA ALA A 157 -4.34 11.62 10.74
C ALA A 157 -3.28 12.49 11.42
N VAL A 158 -2.00 12.14 11.29
CA VAL A 158 -0.87 12.93 11.84
C VAL A 158 -0.80 14.31 11.19
N ARG A 159 -1.00 14.41 9.87
CA ARG A 159 -1.04 15.70 9.17
C ARG A 159 -2.19 16.59 9.65
N VAL A 160 -3.37 16.01 9.83
CA VAL A 160 -4.54 16.75 10.35
C VAL A 160 -4.28 17.23 11.77
N GLN A 161 -3.79 16.36 12.67
CA GLN A 161 -3.45 16.73 14.05
C GLN A 161 -2.42 17.86 14.10
N ARG A 162 -1.40 17.80 13.23
CA ARG A 162 -0.41 18.87 13.10
C ARG A 162 -1.04 20.20 12.69
N ILE A 163 -1.95 20.19 11.71
CA ILE A 163 -2.67 21.40 11.27
C ILE A 163 -3.54 21.94 12.40
N GLU A 164 -4.29 21.07 13.09
CA GLU A 164 -5.12 21.47 14.24
C GLU A 164 -4.31 22.14 15.34
N GLN A 165 -3.12 21.59 15.67
CA GLN A 165 -2.24 22.19 16.66
C GLN A 165 -1.63 23.51 16.19
N LEU A 166 -1.16 23.59 14.94
CA LEU A 166 -0.66 24.86 14.38
C LEU A 166 -1.72 25.95 14.41
N LEU A 167 -2.98 25.62 14.07
CA LEU A 167 -4.08 26.55 14.15
C LEU A 167 -4.29 27.01 15.59
N LYS A 168 -4.36 26.08 16.55
CA LYS A 168 -4.53 26.40 17.97
C LYS A 168 -3.44 27.35 18.48
N LEU A 169 -2.18 27.04 18.19
CA LEU A 169 -1.03 27.85 18.59
C LEU A 169 -1.09 29.25 17.99
N ALA A 170 -1.47 29.38 16.71
CA ALA A 170 -1.68 30.68 16.09
C ALA A 170 -2.83 31.48 16.75
N MET A 171 -3.89 30.82 17.21
CA MET A 171 -4.96 31.51 17.95
C MET A 171 -4.48 31.98 19.34
N ASP A 172 -3.76 31.11 20.06
CA ASP A 172 -3.24 31.42 21.39
C ASP A 172 -2.28 32.62 21.31
N GLU A 173 -1.40 32.65 20.31
CA GLU A 173 -0.47 33.77 20.07
C GLU A 173 -1.17 35.07 19.67
N ALA A 174 -2.17 35.01 18.78
CA ALA A 174 -2.99 36.17 18.43
C ALA A 174 -3.75 36.75 19.65
N THR A 175 -4.20 35.87 20.55
CA THR A 175 -4.88 36.27 21.79
C THR A 175 -3.92 36.95 22.76
N LEU A 176 -2.73 36.37 22.96
CA LEU A 176 -1.67 36.96 23.80
C LEU A 176 -1.24 38.34 23.28
N LEU A 177 -1.06 38.49 21.96
CA LEU A 177 -0.76 39.78 21.35
C LEU A 177 -1.86 40.80 21.61
N ALA A 178 -3.14 40.43 21.41
CA ALA A 178 -4.28 41.31 21.67
C ALA A 178 -4.38 41.73 23.14
N GLU A 179 -4.11 40.82 24.09
CA GLU A 179 -4.07 41.14 25.53
C GLU A 179 -2.90 42.08 25.88
N SER A 180 -1.72 41.85 25.29
CA SER A 180 -0.54 42.69 25.49
C SER A 180 -0.73 44.11 24.93
N ASP A 181 -1.45 44.23 23.81
CA ASP A 181 -1.82 45.50 23.19
C ASP A 181 -2.93 46.22 23.96
N ALA A 182 -3.89 45.50 24.54
CA ALA A 182 -4.91 46.08 25.43
C ALA A 182 -4.31 46.70 26.70
N GLY A 183 -3.16 46.21 27.17
CA GLY A 183 -2.39 46.80 28.27
C GLY A 183 -1.56 48.04 27.90
N ARG A 184 -1.32 48.28 26.60
CA ARG A 184 -0.53 49.41 26.06
C ARG A 184 -1.45 50.46 25.45
N SER A 185 -2.27 51.11 26.27
CA SER A 185 -3.09 52.23 25.82
C SER A 185 -2.20 53.37 25.29
N LEU A 186 -2.13 53.56 23.97
CA LEU A 186 -1.92 54.88 23.32
C LEU A 186 -2.10 54.86 21.78
N TYR A 187 -2.09 53.71 21.10
CA TYR A 187 -2.40 53.64 19.66
C TYR A 187 -3.50 52.62 19.38
N ARG A 188 -4.73 53.13 19.30
CA ARG A 188 -5.96 52.36 19.07
C ARG A 188 -6.12 52.04 17.57
N THR A 189 -5.32 51.13 17.04
CA THR A 189 -5.73 50.29 15.92
C THR A 189 -5.98 48.91 16.48
N VAL A 190 -7.21 48.71 16.97
CA VAL A 190 -7.72 47.38 17.29
C VAL A 190 -7.60 46.58 16.00
N ILE A 191 -6.66 45.64 15.95
CA ILE A 191 -6.76 44.52 15.01
C ILE A 191 -8.00 43.78 15.51
N ASN A 192 -9.16 44.20 15.01
CA ASN A 192 -10.40 43.51 15.26
C ASN A 192 -10.23 42.23 14.45
N PRO A 193 -10.05 41.04 15.08
CA PRO A 193 -10.05 39.81 14.33
C PRO A 193 -11.31 39.85 13.47
N ASP A 194 -11.11 39.82 12.15
CA ASP A 194 -12.15 40.05 11.17
C ASP A 194 -13.37 39.21 11.56
N ARG A 195 -14.59 39.71 11.38
CA ARG A 195 -15.79 39.01 11.90
C ARG A 195 -15.87 37.57 11.37
N ARG A 196 -15.22 37.30 10.24
CA ARG A 196 -14.96 36.00 9.63
C ARG A 196 -13.95 35.13 10.40
N LEU A 197 -12.86 35.70 10.90
CA LEU A 197 -11.92 35.05 11.82
C LEU A 197 -12.61 34.76 13.15
N ASN A 198 -13.37 35.70 13.72
CA ASN A 198 -14.20 35.46 14.91
C ASN A 198 -15.31 34.42 14.68
N GLN A 199 -15.88 34.36 13.48
CA GLN A 199 -16.77 33.25 13.11
C GLN A 199 -16.01 31.94 12.98
N LEU A 200 -14.81 31.91 12.38
CA LEU A 200 -13.93 30.73 12.39
C LEU A 200 -13.49 30.33 13.82
N PHE A 201 -13.32 31.28 14.73
CA PHE A 201 -13.01 31.07 16.15
C PHE A 201 -14.23 30.57 16.94
N SER A 202 -15.44 31.04 16.61
CA SER A 202 -16.67 30.63 17.31
C SER A 202 -17.31 29.38 16.72
N THR A 203 -17.14 29.15 15.43
CA THR A 203 -17.52 27.89 14.80
C THR A 203 -16.33 26.95 14.90
N GLN A 204 -16.44 26.02 15.83
CA GLN A 204 -15.75 24.73 15.78
C GLN A 204 -15.81 24.06 14.39
N GLY A 205 -16.57 24.58 13.43
CA GLY A 205 -16.73 24.18 12.03
C GLY A 205 -15.46 23.74 11.30
N ALA A 206 -14.30 24.38 11.43
CA ALA A 206 -13.09 23.89 10.75
C ALA A 206 -12.61 22.54 11.35
N ILE A 207 -12.65 22.42 12.68
CA ILE A 207 -12.30 21.20 13.43
C ILE A 207 -13.43 20.15 13.29
N GLU A 208 -14.69 20.56 13.26
CA GLU A 208 -15.84 19.70 13.04
C GLU A 208 -15.88 19.14 11.63
N ILE A 209 -15.58 19.92 10.59
CA ILE A 209 -15.46 19.43 9.21
C ILE A 209 -14.35 18.38 9.11
N LEU A 210 -13.22 18.59 9.81
CA LEU A 210 -12.13 17.62 9.89
C LEU A 210 -12.53 16.35 10.69
N ARG A 211 -13.32 16.47 11.77
CA ARG A 211 -13.87 15.33 12.53
C ARG A 211 -14.96 14.55 11.77
N ARG A 212 -15.83 15.25 11.03
CA ARG A 212 -16.90 14.68 10.21
C ARG A 212 -16.34 13.87 9.04
N ASN A 213 -15.29 14.38 8.40
CA ASN A 213 -14.53 13.64 7.38
C ASN A 213 -13.76 12.43 7.95
N ARG A 214 -13.65 12.31 9.27
CA ARG A 214 -13.05 11.19 10.01
C ARG A 214 -14.06 10.07 10.31
N GLY A 215 -15.35 10.23 10.00
CA GLY A 215 -16.40 9.29 10.39
C GLY A 215 -16.59 9.18 11.91
N MET A 216 -16.14 10.18 12.69
CA MET A 216 -16.32 10.24 14.14
C MET A 216 -17.46 11.20 14.51
N GLU A 217 -18.69 10.85 14.13
CA GLU A 217 -19.87 11.36 14.82
C GLU A 217 -20.32 10.31 15.85
N ALA A 218 -20.66 10.77 17.05
CA ALA A 218 -21.24 9.97 18.11
C ALA A 218 -22.69 9.56 17.78
#